data_AF-A0AAV0W5N4-F1
#
_entry.id   AF-A0AAV0W5N4-F1
#
_cell.length_a   1.000
_cell.length_b   1.000
_cell.length_c   1.000
_cell.angle_alpha   90.00
_cell.angle_beta   90.00
_cell.angle_gamma   90.00
#
_symmetry.space_group_name_H-M   'P 1'
#
loop_
_entity.id
_entity.type
_entity.pdbx_description
1 polymer ?
#
loop_
_entity_poly.entity_id
_entity_poly.type
_entity_poly.pdbx_seq_one_letter_code
_entity_poly.pdbx_strand_id
1 'polypeptide(L)'
;MSEEPAVNGVGGTDEQTENVDDVNAKKTVKYDSGAADLEKVTDYAEEKEVISTDDISGAMTIIGDRRLKEAADKIAKEKELQKVSIKKSDVELIIREMEISKTLAERTLRECHGDVVKALVALTN
;
A
#
# COMPACT_ATOMS: atom_id res chain seq x y z
N MET A 1 15.54 27.51 -37.84
CA MET A 1 14.21 27.50 -38.48
C MET A 1 13.71 26.06 -38.42
N SER A 2 12.82 25.77 -37.46
CA SER A 2 12.02 24.56 -37.44
C SER A 2 10.66 24.95 -36.86
N GLU A 3 9.64 24.54 -37.58
CA GLU A 3 8.31 25.14 -37.69
C GLU A 3 7.36 24.68 -36.56
N GLU A 4 6.45 25.57 -36.18
CA GLU A 4 5.28 25.25 -35.35
C GLU A 4 4.19 24.57 -36.20
N PRO A 5 3.39 23.64 -35.64
CA PRO A 5 2.12 23.28 -36.23
C PRO A 5 0.94 23.95 -35.50
N ALA A 6 0.38 24.94 -36.21
CA ALA A 6 -1.02 25.09 -36.58
C ALA A 6 -2.12 24.91 -35.50
N VAL A 7 -2.71 26.07 -35.20
CA VAL A 7 -4.03 26.31 -34.61
C VAL A 7 -5.11 26.08 -35.68
N ASN A 8 -6.20 25.36 -35.34
CA ASN A 8 -7.55 25.50 -35.92
C ASN A 8 -8.49 24.49 -35.24
N GLY A 9 -9.69 24.82 -34.76
CA GLY A 9 -10.41 26.08 -34.75
C GLY A 9 -11.87 25.87 -34.36
N VAL A 10 -12.56 27.00 -34.14
CA VAL A 10 -13.99 27.28 -34.45
C VAL A 10 -15.03 26.55 -33.60
N GLY A 11 -16.03 27.18 -32.98
CA GLY A 11 -16.61 28.53 -33.01
C GLY A 11 -17.78 28.56 -32.01
N GLY A 12 -18.48 29.67 -31.74
CA GLY A 12 -18.50 30.95 -32.41
C GLY A 12 -19.03 32.07 -31.50
N THR A 13 -18.62 33.27 -31.90
CA THR A 13 -19.32 34.57 -31.88
C THR A 13 -20.74 34.63 -31.33
N ASP A 14 -20.99 35.62 -30.46
CA ASP A 14 -21.67 36.85 -30.91
C ASP A 14 -21.31 38.05 -30.01
N GLU A 15 -21.07 39.18 -30.67
CA GLU A 15 -20.71 40.49 -30.11
C GLU A 15 -21.94 41.28 -29.61
N GLN A 16 -21.65 42.29 -28.78
CA GLN A 16 -22.46 43.50 -28.47
C GLN A 16 -23.72 43.27 -27.61
N THR A 17 -24.13 44.12 -26.67
CA THR A 17 -23.91 45.57 -26.43
C THR A 17 -24.35 45.89 -24.99
N GLU A 18 -23.87 47.02 -24.46
CA GLU A 18 -24.57 47.96 -23.55
C GLU A 18 -24.99 47.50 -22.13
N ASN A 19 -24.13 47.89 -21.18
CA ASN A 19 -24.39 48.81 -20.05
C ASN A 19 -25.77 48.89 -19.36
N VAL A 20 -25.68 49.07 -18.04
CA VAL A 20 -26.65 49.60 -17.06
C VAL A 20 -27.52 48.56 -16.32
N ASP A 21 -27.03 48.27 -15.12
CA ASP A 21 -27.75 48.04 -13.84
C ASP A 21 -29.07 47.25 -13.86
N ASP A 22 -29.05 46.00 -13.36
CA ASP A 22 -30.03 45.56 -12.36
C ASP A 22 -29.62 44.23 -11.67
N VAL A 23 -29.55 44.30 -10.34
CA VAL A 23 -29.85 43.29 -9.30
C VAL A 23 -29.70 41.79 -9.65
N ASN A 24 -28.87 41.12 -8.83
CA ASN A 24 -28.75 39.67 -8.64
C ASN A 24 -27.70 38.94 -9.52
N ALA A 25 -26.42 39.20 -9.20
CA ALA A 25 -25.31 38.34 -9.60
C ALA A 25 -25.43 36.95 -8.96
N LYS A 26 -26.25 36.09 -9.55
CA LYS A 26 -26.21 34.64 -9.31
C LYS A 26 -24.84 34.16 -9.74
N LYS A 27 -23.91 34.02 -8.79
CA LYS A 27 -22.63 33.35 -8.98
C LYS A 27 -22.94 32.01 -9.64
N THR A 28 -22.53 31.83 -10.90
CA THR A 28 -22.56 30.53 -11.54
C THR A 28 -21.63 29.63 -10.74
N VAL A 29 -22.22 28.79 -9.88
CA VAL A 29 -21.50 27.77 -9.15
C VAL A 29 -21.02 26.76 -10.18
N LYS A 30 -19.81 26.98 -10.70
CA LYS A 30 -19.11 26.00 -11.51
C LYS A 30 -18.93 24.77 -10.63
N TYR A 31 -19.47 23.64 -11.08
CA TYR A 31 -19.30 22.36 -10.39
C TYR A 31 -17.81 22.01 -10.43
N ASP A 32 -17.11 22.19 -9.31
CA ASP A 32 -15.67 21.93 -9.21
C ASP A 32 -15.35 20.43 -9.08
N SER A 33 -16.37 19.57 -9.09
CA SER A 33 -16.27 18.11 -8.93
C SER A 33 -15.47 17.67 -7.69
N GLY A 34 -15.36 18.52 -6.66
CA GLY A 34 -14.55 18.27 -5.47
C GLY A 34 -13.06 18.53 -5.66
N ALA A 35 -12.63 19.15 -6.77
CA ALA A 35 -11.22 19.44 -7.05
C ALA A 35 -10.60 20.32 -5.96
N ALA A 36 -11.33 21.32 -5.46
CA ALA A 36 -10.84 22.17 -4.37
C ALA A 36 -10.83 21.45 -3.00
N ASP A 37 -11.61 20.38 -2.83
CA ASP A 37 -11.59 19.58 -1.61
C ASP A 37 -10.40 18.60 -1.60
N LEU A 38 -10.06 18.05 -2.77
CA LEU A 38 -8.87 17.23 -2.96
C LEU A 38 -7.56 18.02 -2.82
N GLU A 39 -7.54 19.33 -3.09
CA GLU A 39 -6.37 20.17 -2.83
C GLU A 39 -6.13 20.31 -1.31
N LYS A 40 -7.21 20.52 -0.55
CA LYS A 40 -7.16 20.72 0.91
C LYS A 40 -6.67 19.51 1.70
N VAL A 41 -6.84 18.28 1.19
CA VAL A 41 -6.32 17.08 1.90
C VAL A 41 -4.79 16.99 1.88
N THR A 42 -4.13 17.79 1.04
CA THR A 42 -2.65 17.87 0.98
C THR A 42 -2.08 19.14 1.61
N ASP A 43 -2.95 20.07 2.04
CA ASP A 43 -2.52 21.32 2.65
C ASP A 43 -1.77 21.05 3.96
N TYR A 44 -0.77 21.90 4.21
CA TYR A 44 0.02 21.82 5.43
C TYR A 44 -0.84 22.15 6.66
N ALA A 45 -0.92 21.21 7.60
CA ALA A 45 -1.55 21.39 8.91
C ALA A 45 -0.63 20.85 10.00
N GLU A 46 -0.46 21.61 11.08
CA GLU A 46 0.29 21.17 12.26
C GLU A 46 -0.47 20.07 13.00
N GLU A 47 0.25 19.00 13.37
CA GLU A 47 -0.32 17.92 14.17
C GLU A 47 -0.63 18.43 15.58
N LYS A 48 -1.85 18.17 16.07
CA LYS A 48 -2.24 18.55 17.43
C LYS A 48 -1.59 17.61 18.44
N GLU A 49 -0.91 18.19 19.42
CA GLU A 49 -0.45 17.46 20.59
C GLU A 49 -1.67 16.97 21.39
N VAL A 50 -1.85 15.66 21.41
CA VAL A 50 -2.69 14.98 22.37
C VAL A 50 -1.74 14.34 23.38
N ILE A 51 -1.99 14.56 24.66
CA ILE A 51 -1.52 13.74 25.81
C ILE A 51 -0.40 14.36 26.70
N SER A 52 -0.68 14.33 28.00
CA SER A 52 0.29 14.47 29.10
C SER A 52 1.20 13.25 29.20
N THR A 53 2.51 13.47 29.33
CA THR A 53 3.60 12.48 29.20
C THR A 53 3.48 11.20 30.02
N ASP A 54 2.74 11.22 31.12
CA ASP A 54 2.75 10.15 32.12
C ASP A 54 1.91 8.92 31.70
N ASP A 55 0.81 9.12 30.96
CA ASP A 55 -0.08 8.03 30.52
C ASP A 55 0.37 7.35 29.22
N ILE A 56 1.15 8.05 28.37
CA ILE A 56 1.70 7.48 27.11
C ILE A 56 2.77 6.42 27.41
N SER A 57 3.64 6.70 28.37
CA SER A 57 4.82 5.86 28.62
C SER A 57 4.43 4.42 28.94
N GLY A 58 3.45 4.24 29.83
CA GLY A 58 2.91 2.92 30.18
C GLY A 58 2.25 2.20 29.00
N ALA A 59 1.46 2.92 28.18
CA ALA A 59 0.83 2.34 27.00
C ALA A 59 1.86 1.95 25.91
N MET A 60 2.90 2.76 25.71
CA MET A 60 3.99 2.47 24.77
C MET A 60 4.79 1.24 25.21
N THR A 61 5.07 1.06 26.50
CA THR A 61 5.73 -0.15 27.02
C THR A 61 4.90 -1.39 26.75
N ILE A 62 3.58 -1.38 27.00
CA ILE A 62 2.71 -2.53 26.76
C ILE A 62 2.67 -2.91 25.26
N ILE A 63 2.58 -1.92 24.37
CA ILE A 63 2.61 -2.14 22.92
C ILE A 63 3.98 -2.63 22.47
N GLY A 64 5.05 -2.05 23.01
CA GLY A 64 6.43 -2.45 22.76
C GLY A 64 6.69 -3.90 23.16
N ASP A 65 6.35 -4.27 24.39
CA ASP A 65 6.55 -5.61 24.94
C ASP A 65 5.77 -6.67 24.16
N ARG A 66 4.53 -6.36 23.74
CA ARG A 66 3.76 -7.25 22.87
C ARG A 66 4.45 -7.46 21.52
N ARG A 67 4.90 -6.38 20.87
CA ARG A 67 5.62 -6.46 19.59
C ARG A 67 6.92 -7.23 19.72
N LEU A 68 7.66 -7.01 20.79
CA LEU A 68 8.93 -7.71 21.09
C LEU A 68 8.70 -9.20 21.33
N LYS A 69 7.67 -9.57 22.09
CA LYS A 69 7.31 -10.97 22.34
C LYS A 69 6.91 -11.68 21.04
N GLU A 70 6.03 -11.08 20.24
CA GLU A 70 5.63 -11.64 18.94
C GLU A 70 6.81 -11.75 17.97
N ALA A 71 7.75 -10.80 17.98
CA ALA A 71 8.97 -10.87 17.19
C ALA A 71 9.91 -11.97 17.69
N ALA A 72 10.10 -12.10 19.02
CA ALA A 72 10.92 -13.15 19.62
C ALA A 72 10.38 -14.55 19.31
N ASP A 73 9.06 -14.75 19.39
CA ASP A 73 8.42 -16.02 19.07
C ASP A 73 8.56 -16.37 17.57
N LYS A 74 8.46 -15.37 16.67
CA LYS A 74 8.72 -15.57 15.23
C LYS A 74 10.17 -15.96 14.97
N ILE A 75 11.12 -15.24 15.59
CA ILE A 75 12.56 -15.53 15.45
C ILE A 75 12.88 -16.92 16.01
N ALA A 76 12.29 -17.32 17.13
CA ALA A 76 12.47 -18.65 17.71
C ALA A 76 11.98 -19.76 16.76
N LYS A 77 10.78 -19.59 16.18
CA LYS A 77 10.24 -20.53 15.18
C LYS A 77 11.08 -20.59 13.92
N GLU A 78 11.52 -19.44 13.40
CA GLU A 78 12.41 -19.40 12.23
C GLU A 78 13.74 -20.07 12.50
N LYS A 79 14.32 -19.88 13.70
CA LYS A 79 15.57 -20.52 14.10
C LYS A 79 15.44 -22.04 14.20
N GLU A 80 14.28 -22.54 14.62
CA GLU A 80 14.01 -23.98 14.64
C GLU A 80 13.84 -24.54 13.23
N LEU A 81 13.11 -23.85 12.36
CA LEU A 81 12.95 -24.19 10.95
C LEU A 81 14.30 -24.17 10.20
N GLN A 82 15.19 -23.23 10.52
CA GLN A 82 16.52 -23.12 9.89
C GLN A 82 17.46 -24.28 10.22
N LYS A 83 17.27 -24.97 11.35
CA LYS A 83 18.08 -26.15 11.69
C LYS A 83 17.73 -27.39 10.85
N VAL A 84 16.58 -27.38 10.19
CA VAL A 84 16.16 -28.50 9.34
C VAL A 84 17.00 -28.51 8.07
N SER A 85 17.85 -29.53 7.95
CA SER A 85 18.59 -29.80 6.73
C SER A 85 17.64 -30.31 5.65
N ILE A 86 17.45 -29.54 4.58
CA ILE A 86 16.62 -29.91 3.42
C ILE A 86 17.51 -30.26 2.21
N LYS A 87 17.07 -31.19 1.37
CA LYS A 87 17.82 -31.57 0.15
C LYS A 87 17.46 -30.64 -1.00
N LYS A 88 18.46 -30.24 -1.79
CA LYS A 88 18.26 -29.40 -2.98
C LYS A 88 17.37 -30.08 -4.04
N SER A 89 17.50 -31.40 -4.18
CA SER A 89 16.68 -32.20 -5.10
C SER A 89 15.18 -32.08 -4.80
N ASP A 90 14.82 -32.09 -3.52
CA ASP A 90 13.43 -32.05 -3.07
C ASP A 90 12.83 -30.65 -3.30
N VAL A 91 13.63 -29.60 -3.09
CA VAL A 91 13.24 -28.22 -3.41
C VAL A 91 13.01 -28.05 -4.92
N GLU A 92 13.91 -28.57 -5.76
CA GLU A 92 13.77 -28.48 -7.23
C GLU A 92 12.56 -29.27 -7.74
N LEU A 93 12.26 -30.42 -7.14
CA LEU A 93 11.07 -31.21 -7.47
C LEU A 93 9.79 -30.41 -7.20
N ILE A 94 9.66 -29.81 -6.01
CA ILE A 94 8.47 -29.03 -5.63
C ILE A 94 8.33 -27.78 -6.51
N ILE A 95 9.42 -27.06 -6.79
CA ILE A 95 9.37 -25.89 -7.68
C ILE A 95 8.88 -26.28 -9.08
N ARG A 96 9.35 -27.41 -9.61
CA ARG A 96 8.97 -27.87 -10.95
C ARG A 96 7.52 -28.34 -11.01
N GLU A 97 7.07 -29.11 -10.03
CA GLU A 97 5.76 -29.75 -10.06
C GLU A 97 4.64 -28.80 -9.63
N MET A 98 4.88 -27.99 -8.60
CA MET A 98 3.86 -27.08 -8.04
C MET A 98 3.95 -25.66 -8.60
N GLU A 99 4.96 -25.37 -9.41
CA GLU A 99 5.22 -24.04 -10.01
C GLU A 99 5.26 -22.89 -8.99
N ILE A 100 5.76 -23.17 -7.79
CA ILE A 100 5.88 -22.18 -6.71
C ILE A 100 7.29 -21.59 -6.61
N SER A 101 7.39 -20.45 -5.93
CA SER A 101 8.68 -19.82 -5.66
C SER A 101 9.57 -20.70 -4.78
N LYS A 102 10.88 -20.58 -4.98
CA LYS A 102 11.89 -21.28 -4.18
C LYS A 102 11.75 -21.02 -2.68
N THR A 103 11.42 -19.78 -2.30
CA THR A 103 11.25 -19.40 -0.90
C THR A 103 10.09 -20.13 -0.24
N LEU A 104 8.98 -20.30 -0.97
CA LEU A 104 7.82 -21.04 -0.47
C LEU A 104 8.12 -22.54 -0.40
N ALA A 105 8.74 -23.12 -1.43
CA ALA A 105 9.12 -24.54 -1.43
C ALA A 105 10.06 -24.91 -0.27
N GLU A 106 11.10 -24.09 -0.04
CA GLU A 106 12.01 -24.30 1.09
C GLU A 106 11.32 -24.13 2.44
N ARG A 107 10.39 -23.18 2.56
CA ARG A 107 9.62 -22.96 3.79
C ARG A 107 8.76 -24.17 4.10
N THR A 108 7.97 -24.65 3.15
CA THR A 108 7.11 -25.83 3.33
C THR A 108 7.93 -27.06 3.70
N LEU A 109 9.09 -27.26 3.06
CA LEU A 109 9.99 -28.36 3.40
C LEU A 109 10.56 -28.23 4.82
N ARG A 110 10.94 -27.02 5.26
CA ARG A 110 11.40 -26.81 6.64
C ARG A 110 10.29 -27.06 7.67
N GLU A 111 9.06 -26.61 7.37
CA GLU A 111 7.87 -26.86 8.21
C GLU A 111 7.51 -28.36 8.27
N CYS A 112 7.80 -29.11 7.21
CA CYS A 112 7.61 -30.55 7.14
C CYS A 112 8.86 -31.36 7.53
N HIS A 113 9.86 -30.74 8.16
CA HIS A 113 11.11 -31.39 8.60
C HIS A 113 11.88 -32.14 7.48
N GLY A 114 11.77 -31.67 6.24
CA GLY A 114 12.41 -32.27 5.07
C GLY A 114 11.67 -33.47 4.46
N ASP A 115 10.44 -33.76 4.91
CA ASP A 115 9.59 -34.78 4.29
C ASP A 115 8.87 -34.22 3.05
N VAL A 116 9.26 -34.73 1.88
CA VAL A 116 8.71 -34.32 0.58
C VAL A 116 7.25 -34.69 0.44
N VAL A 117 6.84 -35.87 0.89
CA VAL A 117 5.46 -36.35 0.74
C VAL A 117 4.55 -35.48 1.60
N LYS A 118 4.95 -35.24 2.85
CA LYS A 118 4.18 -34.36 3.75
C LYS A 118 4.11 -32.93 3.22
N ALA A 119 5.20 -32.42 2.64
CA ALA A 119 5.22 -31.08 2.04
C ALA A 119 4.28 -30.98 0.83
N LEU A 120 4.27 -31.98 -0.06
CA LEU A 120 3.34 -32.03 -1.19
C LEU A 120 1.89 -32.10 -0.73
N VAL A 121 1.58 -32.94 0.27
CA VAL A 121 0.24 -33.04 0.87
C VAL A 121 -0.20 -31.69 1.47
N ALA A 122 0.71 -30.98 2.14
CA ALA A 122 0.42 -29.68 2.73
C ALA A 122 0.17 -28.59 1.68
N LEU A 123 0.74 -28.71 0.47
CA LEU A 123 0.52 -27.77 -0.63
C LEU A 123 -0.76 -28.05 -1.42
N THR A 124 -1.32 -29.26 -1.30
CA THR A 124 -2.56 -29.65 -1.99
C THR A 124 -3.82 -29.48 -1.16
N ASN A 125 -3.70 -29.31 0.16
CA ASN A 125 -4.83 -29.22 1.09
C ASN A 125 -5.25 -27.79 1.42
#